data_AF-A0A520CKS8-F1
#
_entry.id   AF-A0A520CKS8-F1
#
_cell.length_a   1.000
_cell.length_b   1.000
_cell.length_c   1.000
_cell.angle_alpha   90.00
_cell.angle_beta   90.00
_cell.angle_gamma   90.00
#
_symmetry.space_group_name_H-M   'P 1'
#
loop_
_entity.id
_entity.type
_entity.pdbx_description
1 polymer ?
#
loop_
_entity_poly.entity_id
_entity_poly.type
_entity_poly.pdbx_seq_one_letter_code
_entity_poly.pdbx_strand_id
1 'polypeptide(L)'
;VKSAEFLKNYFEKLDFGRLELDKWIYESNWFDYIKDAKHHIGATRMGEDELSGVVDSNCLVFGVDNLYVAGSSVFPTSGHSNPTTTIIALAFRLADHLKNNKND
;
A
#
# COMPACT_ATOMS: atom_id res chain seq x y z
N VAL A 1 18.52 -17.27 4.31
CA VAL A 1 19.78 -17.63 3.62
C VAL A 1 19.55 -18.28 2.24
N LYS A 2 19.06 -19.53 2.15
CA LYS A 2 18.97 -20.27 0.86
C LYS A 2 18.26 -19.52 -0.28
N SER A 3 17.16 -18.82 0.00
CA SER A 3 16.43 -18.06 -1.03
C SER A 3 17.23 -16.87 -1.59
N ALA A 4 18.01 -16.19 -0.74
CA ALA A 4 18.85 -15.06 -1.15
C ALA A 4 20.05 -15.54 -2.00
N GLU A 5 20.67 -16.65 -1.61
CA GLU A 5 21.74 -17.29 -2.40
C GLU A 5 21.23 -17.82 -3.74
N PHE A 6 20.03 -18.40 -3.76
CA PHE A 6 19.38 -18.81 -5.00
C PHE A 6 19.18 -17.63 -5.95
N LEU A 7 18.64 -16.51 -5.45
CA LEU A 7 18.45 -15.30 -6.25
C LEU A 7 19.77 -14.76 -6.80
N LYS A 8 20.80 -14.68 -5.95
CA LYS A 8 22.15 -14.30 -6.38
C LYS A 8 22.63 -15.17 -7.55
N ASN A 9 22.66 -16.48 -7.34
CA ASN A 9 23.15 -17.42 -8.34
C ASN A 9 22.32 -17.38 -9.62
N TYR A 10 21.00 -17.16 -9.51
CA TYR A 10 20.11 -17.06 -10.65
C TYR A 10 20.39 -15.80 -11.48
N PHE A 11 20.55 -14.64 -10.83
CA PHE A 11 20.88 -13.38 -11.52
C PHE A 11 22.25 -13.44 -12.19
N GLU A 12 23.26 -13.98 -11.49
CA GLU A 12 24.61 -14.15 -12.04
C GLU A 12 24.63 -15.14 -13.21
N LYS A 13 23.87 -16.25 -13.11
CA LYS A 13 23.73 -17.23 -14.21
C LYS A 13 23.07 -16.63 -15.45
N LEU A 14 22.14 -15.69 -15.28
CA LEU A 14 21.44 -15.03 -16.38
C LEU A 14 22.20 -13.83 -16.96
N ASP A 15 23.38 -13.51 -16.44
CA ASP A 15 24.16 -12.31 -16.81
C ASP A 15 23.36 -11.00 -16.62
N PHE A 16 22.46 -10.98 -15.63
CA PHE A 16 21.68 -9.79 -15.26
C PHE A 16 22.41 -8.86 -14.29
N GLY A 17 23.63 -9.24 -13.90
CA GLY A 17 24.49 -8.48 -13.01
C GLY A 17 24.99 -9.30 -11.82
N ARG A 18 25.75 -8.63 -10.97
CA ARG A 18 26.32 -9.21 -9.75
C ARG A 18 25.49 -8.80 -8.55
N LEU A 19 25.15 -9.77 -7.70
CA LEU A 19 24.44 -9.52 -6.45
C LEU A 19 25.38 -9.76 -5.26
N GLU A 20 25.65 -8.72 -4.51
CA GLU A 20 26.34 -8.82 -3.22
C GLU A 20 25.30 -8.89 -2.10
N LEU A 21 25.33 -9.97 -1.33
CA LEU A 21 24.43 -10.17 -0.21
C LEU A 21 25.01 -9.49 1.03
N ASP A 22 24.21 -8.66 1.69
CA ASP A 22 24.60 -8.06 2.97
C ASP A 22 24.89 -9.12 4.03
N LYS A 23 25.82 -8.81 4.94
CA LYS A 23 26.26 -9.72 6.00
C LYS A 23 25.11 -10.21 6.89
N TRP A 24 24.16 -9.33 7.19
CA TRP A 24 23.01 -9.62 8.06
C TRP A 24 22.13 -10.77 7.54
N ILE A 25 22.18 -11.08 6.23
CA ILE A 25 21.43 -12.19 5.63
C ILE A 25 21.86 -13.55 6.21
N TYR A 26 23.10 -13.65 6.70
CA TYR A 26 23.68 -14.85 7.29
C TYR A 26 23.58 -14.88 8.81
N GLU A 27 23.19 -13.77 9.44
CA GLU A 27 23.10 -13.66 10.90
C GLU A 27 21.80 -14.27 11.42
N SER A 28 21.84 -14.92 12.58
CA SER A 28 20.65 -15.56 13.19
C SER A 28 19.64 -14.54 13.73
N ASN A 29 20.04 -13.28 13.90
CA ASN A 29 19.22 -12.17 14.37
C ASN A 29 18.65 -11.31 13.23
N TRP A 30 18.61 -11.83 12.00
CA TRP A 30 18.05 -11.13 10.84
C TRP A 30 16.66 -10.51 11.08
N PHE A 31 15.84 -11.09 11.97
CA PHE A 31 14.55 -10.55 12.40
C PHE A 31 14.64 -9.16 13.05
N ASP A 32 15.74 -8.83 13.74
CA ASP A 32 15.94 -7.51 14.36
C ASP A 32 16.09 -6.40 13.32
N TYR A 33 16.43 -6.78 12.08
CA TYR A 33 16.56 -5.87 10.95
C TYR A 33 15.26 -5.71 10.16
N ILE A 34 14.23 -6.54 10.43
CA ILE A 34 12.91 -6.37 9.83
C ILE A 34 12.19 -5.26 10.59
N LYS A 35 11.97 -4.14 9.92
CA LYS A 35 11.19 -3.02 10.45
C LYS A 35 9.91 -2.86 9.64
N ASP A 36 8.84 -2.48 10.33
CA ASP A 36 7.61 -2.07 9.66
C ASP A 36 7.87 -0.89 8.72
N ALA A 37 7.29 -0.95 7.53
CA ALA A 37 7.37 0.10 6.51
C ALA A 37 6.40 1.25 6.79
N LYS A 38 5.52 1.12 7.80
CA LYS A 38 4.49 2.09 8.16
C LYS A 38 3.48 2.34 7.03
N HIS A 39 3.26 1.34 6.19
CA HIS A 39 2.38 1.38 5.02
C HIS A 39 1.12 0.51 5.19
N HIS A 40 0.46 0.63 6.34
CA HIS A 40 -0.80 -0.07 6.59
C HIS A 40 -1.87 0.38 5.58
N ILE A 41 -2.50 -0.57 4.90
CA ILE A 41 -3.38 -0.36 3.74
C ILE A 41 -4.62 -1.25 3.86
N GLY A 42 -5.78 -0.77 3.38
CA GLY A 42 -6.97 -1.59 3.13
C GLY A 42 -7.91 -1.82 4.31
N ALA A 43 -7.65 -1.22 5.48
CA ALA A 43 -8.51 -1.37 6.66
C ALA A 43 -9.94 -0.82 6.47
N THR A 44 -10.13 0.12 5.55
CA THR A 44 -11.42 0.70 5.15
C THR A 44 -11.52 0.75 3.63
N ARG A 45 -11.20 -0.38 2.96
CA ARG A 45 -10.98 -0.44 1.52
C ARG A 45 -12.14 0.12 0.69
N MET A 46 -11.83 0.78 -0.41
CA MET A 46 -12.81 1.09 -1.47
C MET A 46 -13.38 -0.20 -2.06
N GLY A 47 -14.67 -0.22 -2.34
CA GLY A 47 -15.37 -1.31 -3.01
C GLY A 47 -16.44 -0.79 -3.98
N GLU A 48 -17.03 -1.70 -4.74
CA GLU A 48 -18.18 -1.40 -5.60
C GLU A 48 -19.49 -1.40 -4.79
N ASP A 49 -19.50 -2.09 -3.65
CA ASP A 49 -20.62 -2.22 -2.72
C ASP A 49 -20.17 -2.53 -1.29
N GLU A 50 -21.13 -2.61 -0.36
CA GLU A 50 -20.93 -2.96 1.06
C GLU A 50 -20.36 -4.36 1.29
N LEU A 51 -20.49 -5.27 0.32
CA LEU A 51 -19.96 -6.64 0.43
C LEU A 51 -18.47 -6.70 0.05
N SER A 52 -18.02 -5.77 -0.79
CA SER A 52 -16.67 -5.72 -1.33
C SER A 52 -15.79 -4.63 -0.71
N GLY A 53 -16.36 -3.66 0.03
CA GLY A 53 -15.63 -2.58 0.66
C GLY A 53 -16.35 -1.90 1.83
N VAL A 54 -15.68 -0.89 2.40
CA VAL A 54 -16.21 -0.06 3.50
C VAL A 54 -16.63 1.32 2.98
N VAL A 55 -15.93 1.81 1.97
CA VAL A 55 -16.22 3.08 1.32
C VAL A 55 -16.42 2.89 -0.18
N ASP A 56 -17.18 3.79 -0.80
CA ASP A 56 -17.34 3.83 -2.25
C ASP A 56 -16.13 4.46 -2.96
N SER A 57 -16.23 4.60 -4.28
CA SER A 57 -15.19 5.25 -5.08
C SER A 57 -14.93 6.71 -4.70
N ASN A 58 -15.86 7.43 -4.06
CA ASN A 58 -15.70 8.79 -3.56
C ASN A 58 -15.24 8.83 -2.09
N CYS A 59 -14.88 7.69 -1.53
CA CYS A 59 -14.48 7.54 -0.14
C CYS A 59 -15.60 7.81 0.89
N LEU A 60 -16.86 7.79 0.45
CA LEU A 60 -18.05 7.84 1.31
C LEU A 60 -18.26 6.48 1.96
N VAL A 61 -18.48 6.44 3.27
CA VAL A 61 -18.80 5.21 4.00
C VAL A 61 -20.17 4.71 3.56
N PHE A 62 -20.24 3.45 3.13
CA PHE A 62 -21.51 2.85 2.77
C PHE A 62 -22.47 2.80 3.97
N GLY A 63 -23.75 3.05 3.72
CA GLY A 63 -24.80 3.05 4.75
C GLY A 63 -24.76 4.25 5.72
N VAL A 64 -23.86 5.22 5.54
CA VAL A 64 -23.76 6.40 6.40
C VAL A 64 -23.64 7.68 5.57
N ASP A 65 -24.59 8.59 5.74
CA ASP A 65 -24.58 9.87 5.05
C ASP A 65 -23.46 10.78 5.61
N ASN A 66 -22.79 11.49 4.70
CA ASN A 66 -21.82 12.54 5.01
C ASN A 66 -20.61 12.11 5.88
N LEU A 67 -20.23 10.83 5.84
CA LEU A 67 -19.04 10.31 6.51
C LEU A 67 -18.02 9.82 5.47
N TYR A 68 -16.83 10.43 5.45
CA TYR A 68 -15.79 10.11 4.47
C TYR A 68 -14.49 9.67 5.18
N VAL A 69 -13.72 8.80 4.53
CA VAL A 69 -12.41 8.34 5.01
C VAL A 69 -11.31 8.71 4.02
N ALA A 70 -10.22 9.30 4.49
CA ALA A 70 -9.07 9.62 3.66
C ALA A 70 -7.78 9.03 4.24
N GLY A 71 -7.00 8.33 3.41
CA GLY A 71 -5.76 7.69 3.84
C GLY A 71 -5.42 6.45 3.02
N SER A 72 -4.35 5.75 3.38
CA SER A 72 -3.99 4.46 2.75
C SER A 72 -4.97 3.34 3.07
N SER A 73 -5.77 3.49 4.14
CA SER A 73 -6.78 2.51 4.54
C SER A 73 -7.85 2.29 3.46
N VAL A 74 -8.10 3.27 2.58
CA VAL A 74 -9.09 3.15 1.51
C VAL A 74 -8.57 2.44 0.26
N PHE A 75 -7.27 2.12 0.18
CA PHE A 75 -6.77 1.50 -1.04
C PHE A 75 -7.26 0.03 -1.10
N PRO A 76 -7.82 -0.42 -2.23
CA PRO A 76 -8.26 -1.80 -2.38
C PRO A 76 -7.09 -2.80 -2.38
N THR A 77 -5.92 -2.34 -2.83
CA THR A 77 -4.70 -3.12 -2.95
C THR A 77 -3.48 -2.32 -2.52
N SER A 78 -2.45 -3.02 -2.03
CA SER A 78 -1.13 -2.43 -1.78
C SER A 78 -0.26 -2.50 -3.04
N GLY A 79 0.60 -1.50 -3.22
CA GLY A 79 1.55 -1.42 -4.33
C GLY A 79 3.00 -1.51 -3.84
N HIS A 80 3.93 -1.53 -4.80
CA HIS A 80 5.36 -1.49 -4.49
C HIS A 80 5.83 -0.09 -4.02
N SER A 81 5.28 0.95 -4.63
CA SER A 81 5.64 2.35 -4.34
C SER A 81 5.01 2.84 -3.03
N ASN A 82 5.67 3.82 -2.39
CA ASN A 82 5.18 4.43 -1.16
C ASN A 82 3.79 5.07 -1.37
N PRO A 83 2.84 4.88 -0.43
CA PRO A 83 1.44 5.26 -0.63
C PRO A 83 1.19 6.77 -0.56
N THR A 84 2.09 7.55 0.04
CA THR A 84 1.87 8.97 0.36
C THR A 84 1.44 9.81 -0.83
N THR A 85 2.06 9.62 -2.00
CA THR A 85 1.68 10.34 -3.22
C THR A 85 0.24 10.03 -3.63
N THR A 86 -0.16 8.76 -3.58
CA THR A 86 -1.53 8.33 -3.87
C THR A 86 -2.52 8.85 -2.82
N ILE A 87 -2.13 8.89 -1.54
CA ILE A 87 -2.96 9.49 -0.47
C ILE A 87 -3.24 10.96 -0.79
N ILE A 88 -2.22 11.74 -1.14
CA ILE A 88 -2.38 13.16 -1.48
C ILE A 88 -3.28 13.33 -2.70
N ALA A 89 -3.10 12.52 -3.75
CA ALA A 89 -3.94 12.57 -4.94
C ALA A 89 -5.42 12.28 -4.63
N LEU A 90 -5.71 11.25 -3.82
CA LEU A 90 -7.08 10.94 -3.39
C LEU A 90 -7.65 12.03 -2.47
N ALA A 91 -6.84 12.63 -1.60
CA ALA A 91 -7.28 13.74 -0.75
C ALA A 91 -7.70 14.97 -1.57
N PHE A 92 -6.97 15.32 -2.63
CA PHE A 92 -7.39 16.39 -3.55
C PHE A 92 -8.69 16.04 -4.28
N ARG A 93 -8.80 14.82 -4.80
CA ARG A 93 -10.02 14.35 -5.46
C ARG A 93 -11.23 14.39 -4.53
N LEU A 94 -11.07 13.97 -3.27
CA LEU A 94 -12.12 14.05 -2.26
C LEU A 94 -12.45 15.51 -1.93
N ALA A 95 -11.47 16.39 -1.79
CA ALA A 95 -11.70 17.81 -1.55
C ALA A 95 -12.52 18.46 -2.69
N ASP A 96 -12.22 18.13 -3.94
CA ASP A 96 -12.98 18.61 -5.10
C ASP A 96 -14.41 18.07 -5.10
N HIS A 97 -14.60 16.78 -4.79
CA HIS A 97 -15.92 16.16 -4.65
C HIS A 97 -16.75 16.87 -3.58
N LEU A 98 -16.20 17.06 -2.38
CA LEU A 98 -16.86 17.75 -1.27
C LEU A 98 -17.17 19.21 -1.59
N LYS A 99 -16.30 19.90 -2.31
CA LYS A 99 -16.54 21.28 -2.74
C LYS A 99 -17.70 21.38 -3.72
N ASN A 100 -17.82 20.44 -4.64
CA ASN A 100 -18.88 20.44 -5.65
C ASN A 100 -20.24 19.98 -5.09
N ASN A 101 -20.23 19.14 -4.05
CA ASN A 101 -21.43 18.67 -3.35
C ASN A 101 -21.97 19.64 -2.28
N LYS A 102 -21.43 20.85 -2.15
CA LYS A 102 -21.89 21.85 -1.15
C LYS A 102 -23.30 22.44 -1.38
N ASN A 103 -24.07 21.90 -2.32
CA ASN A 103 -25.37 22.45 -2.74
C ASN A 103 -26.59 21.63 -2.30
N ASP A 104 -26.42 20.62 -1.45
CA ASP A 104 -27.53 19.87 -0.84
C ASP A 104 -27.81 20.30 0.60
#